data_AF-A0A7J6X5H4-F1
#
_entry.id   AF-A0A7J6X5H4-F1
#
_cell.length_a   1.000
_cell.length_b   1.000
_cell.length_c   1.000
_cell.angle_alpha   90.00
_cell.angle_beta   90.00
_cell.angle_gamma   90.00
#
_symmetry.space_group_name_H-M   'P 1'
#
loop_
_entity.id
_entity.type
_entity.pdbx_description
1 polymer ?
#
loop_
_entity_poly.entity_id
_entity_poly.type
_entity_poly.pdbx_seq_one_letter_code
_entity_poly.pdbx_strand_id
1 'polypeptide(L)'
;MRLRSNDLSLQMAKEIKVFSDWVLRLGEGRLPTKKMNDFDEPNWIKIPDDLLLQNNGNSIQIIIDAIYPDISNRYSEPNYLKDRCILTPTNDCADNVNKEFLSRISTTSRIYASADTISPMTELTNEQDLDYSMEYLNQLKTPTCNSAQFLDLNINIIDKTDAS
;
A
#
# COMPACT_ATOMS: atom_id res chain seq x y z
N MET A 1 0.25 18.01 3.67
CA MET A 1 -0.86 17.19 4.21
C MET A 1 -1.01 17.53 5.69
N ARG A 2 -2.15 18.07 6.14
CA ARG A 2 -2.40 18.36 7.56
C ARG A 2 -3.45 17.37 8.05
N LEU A 3 -3.05 16.41 8.88
CA LEU A 3 -3.97 15.52 9.59
C LEU A 3 -4.61 16.31 10.73
N ARG A 4 -5.69 17.05 10.43
CA ARG A 4 -6.57 17.58 11.46
C ARG A 4 -7.72 16.59 11.62
N SER A 5 -7.67 15.81 12.68
CA SER A 5 -8.81 15.01 13.14
C SER A 5 -9.48 15.78 14.29
N ASN A 6 -10.81 15.94 14.23
CA ASN A 6 -11.56 16.71 15.22
C ASN A 6 -11.73 15.98 16.57
N ASP A 7 -11.41 14.68 16.63
CA ASP A 7 -11.60 13.81 17.80
C ASP A 7 -10.29 13.14 18.24
N LEU A 8 -9.20 13.91 18.40
CA LEU A 8 -7.97 13.35 18.99
C LEU A 8 -8.10 13.23 20.50
N SER A 9 -7.83 12.02 21.02
CA SER A 9 -7.60 11.86 22.45
C SER A 9 -6.39 12.68 22.90
N LEU A 10 -6.38 13.12 24.17
CA LEU A 10 -5.25 13.85 24.74
C LEU A 10 -3.93 13.08 24.62
N GLN A 11 -4.01 11.75 24.68
CA GLN A 11 -2.86 10.86 24.56
C GLN A 11 -2.30 10.84 23.13
N MET A 12 -3.17 10.65 22.12
CA MET A 12 -2.77 10.70 20.71
C MET A 12 -2.17 12.06 20.33
N ALA A 13 -2.74 13.16 20.84
CA ALA A 13 -2.22 14.50 20.58
C ALA A 13 -0.80 14.69 21.15
N LYS A 14 -0.50 14.09 22.32
CA LYS A 14 0.85 14.09 22.90
C LYS A 14 1.81 13.25 22.06
N GLU A 15 1.42 12.06 21.64
CA GLU A 15 2.24 11.18 20.79
C GLU A 15 2.60 11.83 19.46
N ILE A 16 1.61 12.41 18.76
CA ILE A 16 1.85 13.15 17.52
C ILE A 16 2.81 14.33 17.76
N LYS A 17 2.66 15.05 18.87
CA LYS A 17 3.57 16.15 19.23
C LYS A 17 5.00 15.65 19.45
N VAL A 18 5.18 14.55 20.17
CA VAL A 18 6.49 13.93 20.41
C VAL A 18 7.13 13.48 19.10
N PHE A 19 6.38 12.80 18.23
CA PHE A 19 6.87 12.39 16.92
C PHE A 19 7.23 13.58 16.03
N SER A 20 6.38 14.62 16.01
CA SER A 20 6.62 15.83 15.22
C SER A 20 7.88 16.58 15.66
N ASP A 21 8.11 16.68 16.97
CA ASP A 21 9.34 17.27 17.53
C ASP A 21 10.58 16.46 17.14
N TRP A 22 10.49 15.13 17.19
CA TRP A 22 11.58 14.25 16.77
C TRP A 22 11.91 14.42 15.28
N VAL A 23 10.91 14.44 14.39
CA VAL A 23 11.10 14.69 12.95
C VAL A 23 11.68 16.08 12.68
N LEU A 24 11.24 17.10 13.44
CA LEU A 24 11.79 18.46 13.30
C LEU A 24 13.27 18.49 13.66
N ARG A 25 13.65 17.88 14.80
CA ARG A 25 15.04 17.77 15.24
C ARG A 25 15.92 16.99 14.26
N LEU A 26 15.34 15.99 13.60
CA LEU A 26 16.00 15.27 12.50
C LEU A 26 16.31 16.21 11.34
N GLY A 27 15.33 16.98 10.88
CA GLY A 27 15.49 17.94 9.78
C GLY A 27 16.45 19.10 10.10
N GLU A 28 16.55 19.49 11.37
CA GLU A 28 17.49 20.52 11.84
C GLU A 28 18.90 19.96 12.13
N GLY A 29 19.12 18.65 12.03
CA GLY A 29 20.41 18.02 12.37
C GLY A 29 20.76 18.10 13.86
N ARG A 30 19.76 18.26 14.75
CA ARG A 30 19.93 18.38 16.21
C ARG A 30 19.80 17.05 16.95
N LEU A 31 19.62 15.95 16.21
CA LEU A 31 19.59 14.62 16.83
C LEU A 31 21.00 14.18 17.22
N PRO A 32 21.15 13.48 18.36
CA PRO A 32 22.44 12.93 18.75
C PRO A 32 22.90 11.91 17.71
N THR A 33 24.07 12.17 17.13
CA THR A 33 24.68 11.26 16.17
C THR A 33 25.66 10.32 16.85
N LYS A 34 25.79 9.12 16.29
CA LYS A 34 26.72 8.08 16.73
C LYS A 34 27.73 7.79 15.63
N LYS A 35 28.92 7.39 16.05
CA LYS A 35 29.92 6.77 15.18
C LYS A 35 29.62 5.28 15.10
N MET A 36 29.70 4.73 13.90
CA MET A 36 29.60 3.28 13.70
C MET A 36 30.97 2.61 13.91
N ASN A 37 32.04 3.31 13.53
CA ASN A 37 33.43 2.91 13.73
C ASN A 37 34.26 4.11 14.24
N ASP A 38 35.40 3.86 14.87
CA ASP A 38 36.26 4.92 15.46
C ASP A 38 36.83 5.91 14.41
N PHE A 39 36.91 5.46 13.15
CA PHE A 39 37.47 6.23 12.04
C PHE A 39 36.47 7.14 11.33
N ASP A 40 35.17 6.97 11.57
CA ASP A 40 34.12 7.72 10.86
C ASP A 40 33.63 8.93 11.67
N GLU A 41 33.18 9.96 10.96
CA GLU A 41 32.43 11.06 11.56
C GLU A 41 31.06 10.59 12.07
N PRO A 42 30.56 11.16 13.18
CA PRO A 42 29.29 10.73 13.75
C PRO A 42 28.12 11.20 12.86
N ASN A 43 27.70 10.33 11.95
CA ASN A 43 26.63 10.60 10.97
C ASN A 43 25.43 9.66 11.11
N TRP A 44 25.44 8.72 12.07
CA TRP A 44 24.34 7.79 12.30
C TRP A 44 23.38 8.29 13.37
N ILE A 45 22.08 8.16 13.14
CA ILE A 45 21.05 8.48 14.13
C ILE A 45 20.46 7.19 14.72
N LYS A 46 20.02 7.24 15.99
CA LYS A 46 19.20 6.16 16.55
C LYS A 46 17.73 6.43 16.24
N ILE A 47 17.07 5.50 15.55
CA ILE A 47 15.62 5.51 15.40
C ILE A 47 14.99 5.06 16.73
N PRO A 48 13.96 5.77 17.25
CA PRO A 48 13.21 5.37 18.43
C PRO A 48 12.67 3.93 18.34
N ASP A 49 12.76 3.19 19.44
CA ASP A 49 12.44 1.76 19.46
C ASP A 49 10.93 1.48 19.25
N ASP A 50 10.06 2.45 19.56
CA ASP A 50 8.61 2.45 19.29
C ASP A 50 8.26 2.55 17.81
N LEU A 51 9.19 3.04 16.96
CA LEU A 51 9.02 3.11 15.52
C LEU A 51 9.62 1.89 14.79
N LEU A 52 10.24 0.98 15.54
CA LEU A 52 10.92 -0.19 14.98
C LEU A 52 10.06 -1.44 15.14
N LEU A 53 9.84 -2.13 14.03
CA LEU A 53 9.33 -3.49 14.04
C LEU A 53 10.52 -4.45 14.21
N GLN A 54 10.41 -5.37 15.15
CA GLN A 54 11.44 -6.39 15.37
C GLN A 54 11.38 -7.40 14.22
N ASN A 55 12.45 -7.48 13.44
CA ASN A 55 12.52 -8.43 12.34
C ASN A 55 12.95 -9.82 12.85
N ASN A 56 12.01 -10.76 12.90
CA ASN A 56 12.24 -12.15 13.30
C ASN A 56 11.98 -13.15 12.16
N GLY A 57 11.89 -12.70 10.90
CA GLY A 57 11.57 -13.57 9.78
C GLY A 57 11.28 -12.82 8.48
N ASN A 58 10.13 -13.08 7.88
CA ASN A 58 9.72 -12.40 6.65
C ASN A 58 9.23 -10.98 6.98
N SER A 59 10.00 -9.97 6.58
CA SER A 59 9.71 -8.56 6.84
C SER A 59 8.32 -8.12 6.37
N ILE A 60 7.85 -8.60 5.21
CA ILE A 60 6.53 -8.22 4.67
C ILE A 60 5.43 -8.76 5.57
N GLN A 61 5.57 -10.01 6.00
CA GLN A 61 4.61 -10.66 6.89
C GLN A 61 4.49 -9.94 8.23
N ILE A 62 5.63 -9.56 8.82
CA ILE A 62 5.68 -8.81 10.08
C ILE A 62 4.98 -7.46 9.95
N ILE A 63 5.20 -6.74 8.84
CA ILE A 63 4.52 -5.46 8.58
C ILE A 63 3.00 -5.66 8.48
N ILE A 64 2.56 -6.68 7.76
CA ILE A 64 1.13 -6.99 7.63
C ILE A 64 0.53 -7.37 8.98
N ASP A 65 1.21 -8.20 9.79
CA ASP A 65 0.71 -8.59 11.12
C ASP A 65 0.67 -7.40 12.10
N ALA A 66 1.63 -6.48 12.00
CA ALA A 66 1.67 -5.29 12.84
C ALA A 66 0.53 -4.31 12.52
N ILE A 67 0.20 -4.13 11.24
CA ILE A 67 -0.82 -3.16 10.79
C ILE A 67 -2.22 -3.79 10.79
N TYR A 68 -2.32 -5.05 10.36
CA TYR A 68 -3.55 -5.83 10.25
C TYR A 68 -3.54 -7.06 11.18
N PRO A 69 -3.68 -6.86 12.51
CA PRO A 69 -3.77 -7.96 13.45
C PRO A 69 -5.04 -8.79 13.25
N ASP A 70 -4.87 -10.12 13.16
CA ASP A 70 -5.98 -11.08 13.01
C ASP A 70 -6.81 -10.89 11.72
N ILE A 71 -6.11 -10.63 10.61
CA ILE A 71 -6.74 -10.38 9.31
C ILE A 71 -7.68 -11.50 8.85
N SER A 72 -7.34 -12.77 9.13
CA SER A 72 -8.14 -13.91 8.68
C SER A 72 -9.56 -13.92 9.24
N ASN A 73 -9.81 -13.26 10.38
CA ASN A 73 -11.15 -13.13 10.97
C ASN A 73 -11.79 -11.76 10.67
N ARG A 74 -10.98 -10.70 10.57
CA ARG A 74 -11.46 -9.30 10.53
C ARG A 74 -11.52 -8.69 9.14
N TYR A 75 -11.09 -9.39 8.10
CA TYR A 75 -11.10 -8.89 6.72
C TYR A 75 -12.50 -8.47 6.23
N SER A 76 -13.56 -9.00 6.84
CA SER A 76 -14.95 -8.68 6.47
C SER A 76 -15.47 -7.37 7.10
N GLU A 77 -14.75 -6.81 8.07
CA GLU A 77 -15.14 -5.57 8.76
C GLU A 77 -14.70 -4.35 7.93
N PRO A 78 -15.62 -3.53 7.38
CA PRO A 78 -15.23 -2.41 6.53
C PRO A 78 -14.43 -1.33 7.26
N ASN A 79 -14.75 -1.06 8.54
CA ASN A 79 -14.04 -0.04 9.33
C ASN A 79 -12.62 -0.49 9.66
N TYR A 80 -12.41 -1.79 9.86
CA TYR A 80 -11.09 -2.36 10.11
C TYR A 80 -10.13 -2.12 8.93
N LEU A 81 -10.60 -2.33 7.70
CA LEU A 81 -9.78 -2.11 6.51
C LEU A 81 -9.58 -0.63 6.18
N LYS A 82 -10.59 0.22 6.38
CA LYS A 82 -10.54 1.66 6.02
C LYS A 82 -9.52 2.47 6.81
N ASP A 83 -9.31 2.13 8.07
CA ASP A 83 -8.45 2.91 8.98
C ASP A 83 -6.95 2.58 8.83
N ARG A 84 -6.60 1.65 7.93
CA ARG A 84 -5.25 1.08 7.84
C ARG A 84 -4.74 1.17 6.40
N CYS A 85 -3.46 1.48 6.24
CA CYS A 85 -2.80 1.44 4.94
C CYS A 85 -1.32 1.12 5.09
N ILE A 86 -0.76 0.45 4.08
CA ILE A 86 0.68 0.26 3.92
C ILE A 86 1.11 1.09 2.72
N LEU A 87 2.02 2.03 2.94
CA LEU A 87 2.55 2.87 1.88
C LEU A 87 3.94 2.35 1.49
N THR A 88 4.13 2.11 0.19
CA THR A 88 5.41 1.69 -0.38
C THR A 88 5.96 2.76 -1.32
N PRO A 89 7.28 2.86 -1.49
CA PRO A 89 7.89 3.84 -2.40
C PRO A 89 7.69 3.48 -3.88
N THR A 90 7.53 2.19 -4.21
CA THR A 90 7.34 1.70 -5.59
C THR A 90 6.10 0.82 -5.70
N ASN A 91 5.56 0.75 -6.92
CA ASN A 91 4.43 -0.12 -7.24
C ASN A 91 4.80 -1.60 -7.13
N ASP A 92 5.99 -2.01 -7.56
CA ASP A 92 6.45 -3.41 -7.42
C ASP A 92 6.46 -3.86 -5.95
N CYS A 93 6.87 -2.98 -5.03
CA CYS A 93 6.78 -3.25 -3.60
C CYS A 93 5.33 -3.32 -3.12
N ALA A 94 4.45 -2.46 -3.63
CA ALA A 94 3.01 -2.49 -3.32
C ALA A 94 2.40 -3.83 -3.75
N ASP A 95 2.72 -4.29 -4.96
CA ASP A 95 2.21 -5.55 -5.52
C ASP A 95 2.65 -6.75 -4.69
N ASN A 96 3.91 -6.76 -4.23
CA ASN A 96 4.41 -7.83 -3.35
C ASN A 96 3.68 -7.84 -2.00
N VAL A 97 3.45 -6.66 -1.39
CA VAL A 97 2.68 -6.55 -0.16
C VAL A 97 1.23 -6.98 -0.38
N ASN A 98 0.60 -6.56 -1.48
CA ASN A 98 -0.78 -6.91 -1.81
C ASN A 98 -0.94 -8.43 -2.01
N LYS A 99 0.00 -9.09 -2.69
CA LYS A 99 -0.01 -10.55 -2.86
C LYS A 99 0.09 -11.29 -1.52
N GLU A 100 1.02 -10.88 -0.65
CA GLU A 100 1.15 -11.48 0.69
C GLU A 100 -0.06 -11.17 1.59
N PHE A 101 -0.68 -10.00 1.42
CA PHE A 101 -1.90 -9.64 2.14
C PHE A 101 -3.09 -10.51 1.70
N LEU A 102 -3.28 -10.69 0.39
CA LEU A 102 -4.35 -11.50 -0.17
C LEU A 102 -4.18 -12.99 0.15
N SER A 103 -2.95 -13.50 0.21
CA SER A 103 -2.70 -14.92 0.56
C SER A 103 -3.16 -15.31 1.97
N ARG A 104 -3.32 -14.33 2.88
CA ARG A 104 -3.81 -14.52 4.25
C ARG A 104 -5.34 -14.56 4.38
N ILE A 105 -6.03 -14.16 3.33
CA ILE A 105 -7.48 -14.12 3.27
C ILE A 105 -7.93 -15.40 2.56
N SER A 106 -8.67 -16.26 3.27
CA SER A 106 -9.11 -17.58 2.78
C SER A 106 -10.31 -17.55 1.83
N THR A 107 -10.58 -16.41 1.20
CA THR A 107 -11.74 -16.22 0.32
C THR A 107 -11.44 -16.71 -1.10
N THR A 108 -12.48 -16.92 -1.89
CA THR A 108 -12.34 -17.26 -3.31
C THR A 108 -11.72 -16.08 -4.06
N SER A 109 -10.46 -16.23 -4.45
CA SER A 109 -9.79 -15.33 -5.40
C SER A 109 -10.57 -15.31 -6.71
N ARG A 110 -10.84 -14.10 -7.21
CA ARG A 110 -11.38 -13.88 -8.54
C ARG A 110 -10.42 -12.99 -9.31
N ILE A 111 -10.03 -13.47 -10.48
CA ILE A 111 -9.23 -12.74 -11.43
C ILE A 111 -10.19 -11.99 -12.36
N TYR A 112 -10.15 -10.66 -12.31
CA TYR A 112 -10.86 -9.80 -13.26
C TYR A 112 -9.90 -9.36 -14.35
N ALA A 113 -10.21 -9.67 -15.61
CA ALA A 113 -9.47 -9.14 -16.75
C ALA A 113 -9.90 -7.70 -17.04
N SER A 114 -8.95 -6.83 -17.38
CA SER A 114 -9.29 -5.50 -17.89
C SER A 114 -10.05 -5.61 -19.21
N ALA A 115 -11.04 -4.73 -19.40
CA ALA A 115 -11.74 -4.56 -20.66
C ALA A 115 -11.20 -3.30 -21.35
N ASP A 116 -9.94 -3.38 -21.78
CA ASP A 116 -9.26 -2.25 -22.42
C ASP A 116 -9.80 -2.08 -23.85
N THR A 117 -10.36 -0.91 -24.13
CA THR A 117 -10.86 -0.55 -25.47
C THR A 117 -10.14 0.70 -25.95
N ILE A 118 -9.79 0.72 -27.24
CA ILE A 118 -9.17 1.89 -27.85
C ILE A 118 -10.26 2.92 -28.14
N SER A 119 -10.04 4.17 -27.71
CA SER A 119 -10.93 5.26 -28.11
C SER A 119 -10.77 5.49 -29.61
N PRO A 120 -11.86 5.53 -30.39
CA PRO A 120 -11.78 5.93 -31.78
C PRO A 120 -11.21 7.36 -31.84
N MET A 121 -10.01 7.49 -32.40
CA MET A 121 -9.33 8.77 -32.53
C MET A 121 -10.10 9.59 -33.57
N THR A 122 -10.53 10.80 -33.22
CA THR A 122 -11.53 11.56 -33.99
C THR A 122 -11.01 12.14 -35.31
N GLU A 123 -9.76 11.90 -35.72
CA GLU A 123 -9.16 12.60 -36.88
C GLU A 123 -8.23 11.75 -37.77
N LEU A 124 -8.42 10.43 -37.85
CA LEU A 124 -7.80 9.65 -38.93
C LEU A 124 -8.88 9.02 -39.81
N THR A 125 -9.20 9.76 -40.88
CA THR A 125 -9.87 9.26 -42.06
C THR A 125 -9.12 8.04 -42.60
N ASN A 126 -9.89 6.99 -42.93
CA ASN A 126 -9.51 5.71 -43.52
C ASN A 126 -9.37 4.57 -42.50
N GLU A 127 -10.50 3.90 -42.29
CA GLU A 127 -10.68 2.44 -42.12
C GLU A 127 -9.41 1.60 -41.88
N GLN A 128 -8.73 1.86 -40.78
CA GLN A 128 -7.98 0.83 -40.08
C GLN A 128 -8.65 0.73 -38.72
N ASP A 129 -9.65 -0.15 -38.65
CA ASP A 129 -9.95 -0.84 -37.40
C ASP A 129 -8.62 -1.38 -36.92
N LEU A 130 -8.01 -0.65 -35.99
CA LEU A 130 -6.83 -1.06 -35.27
C LEU A 130 -7.30 -2.16 -34.32
N ASP A 131 -7.58 -3.33 -34.90
CA ASP A 131 -8.00 -4.55 -34.24
C ASP A 131 -6.79 -5.16 -33.54
N TYR A 132 -6.30 -4.45 -32.53
CA TYR A 132 -5.28 -4.97 -31.65
C TYR A 132 -5.92 -6.05 -30.80
N SER A 133 -5.35 -7.26 -30.86
CA SER A 133 -5.81 -8.35 -30.02
C SER A 133 -5.69 -7.97 -28.54
N MET A 134 -6.62 -8.47 -27.73
CA MET A 134 -6.57 -8.30 -26.27
C MET A 134 -5.22 -8.75 -25.70
N GLU A 135 -4.60 -9.77 -26.27
CA GLU A 135 -3.26 -10.24 -25.90
C GLU A 135 -2.17 -9.20 -26.12
N TYR A 136 -2.25 -8.40 -27.19
CA TYR A 136 -1.31 -7.32 -27.47
C TYR A 136 -1.52 -6.14 -26.52
N LEU A 137 -2.78 -5.73 -26.31
CA LEU A 137 -3.13 -4.68 -25.33
C LEU A 137 -2.66 -5.04 -23.92
N ASN A 138 -2.79 -6.32 -23.57
CA ASN A 138 -2.37 -6.86 -22.29
C ASN A 138 -0.84 -6.89 -22.07
N GLN A 139 -0.04 -6.59 -23.08
CA GLN A 139 1.43 -6.53 -23.00
C GLN A 139 1.98 -5.10 -22.91
N LEU A 140 1.13 -4.08 -23.07
CA LEU A 140 1.52 -2.66 -23.09
C LEU A 140 1.94 -2.12 -21.71
N LYS A 141 3.19 -2.35 -21.33
CA LYS A 141 3.75 -1.73 -20.11
C LYS A 141 4.06 -0.26 -20.36
N THR A 142 3.18 0.65 -19.96
CA THR A 142 3.47 2.08 -19.95
C THR A 142 3.69 2.59 -18.52
N PRO A 143 4.59 3.56 -18.29
CA PRO A 143 4.88 4.07 -16.95
C PRO A 143 3.70 4.79 -16.28
N THR A 144 2.65 5.11 -17.03
CA THR A 144 1.45 5.82 -16.58
C THR A 144 0.16 4.99 -16.67
N CYS A 145 0.20 3.82 -17.32
CA CYS A 145 -0.94 2.91 -17.47
C CYS A 145 -0.42 1.47 -17.50
N ASN A 146 -0.76 0.71 -16.47
CA ASN A 146 -0.37 -0.70 -16.37
C ASN A 146 -1.23 -1.51 -17.35
N SER A 147 -0.61 -2.20 -18.32
CA SER A 147 -1.27 -3.24 -19.14
C SER A 147 -1.91 -4.32 -18.30
N ALA A 148 -2.99 -4.93 -18.81
CA ALA A 148 -3.68 -6.10 -18.27
C ALA A 148 -3.67 -6.13 -16.74
N GLN A 149 -4.50 -5.30 -16.12
CA GLN A 149 -4.68 -5.39 -14.68
C GLN A 149 -5.54 -6.62 -14.42
N PHE A 150 -4.89 -7.77 -14.24
CA PHE A 150 -5.50 -8.88 -13.53
C PHE A 150 -5.61 -8.46 -12.06
N LEU A 151 -6.74 -7.85 -11.71
CA LEU A 151 -7.06 -7.57 -10.33
C LEU A 151 -7.47 -8.88 -9.69
N ASP A 152 -6.57 -9.42 -8.87
CA ASP A 152 -6.89 -10.52 -7.97
C ASP A 152 -7.58 -9.92 -6.74
N LEU A 153 -8.87 -10.20 -6.59
CA LEU A 153 -9.70 -9.67 -5.52
C LEU A 153 -10.27 -10.81 -4.68
N ASN A 154 -10.05 -10.74 -3.37
CA ASN A 154 -10.75 -11.57 -2.39
C ASN A 154 -12.02 -10.83 -1.94
N ILE A 155 -13.15 -11.18 -2.55
CA ILE A 155 -14.45 -10.55 -2.30
C ILE A 155 -15.25 -11.44 -1.36
N ASN A 156 -15.69 -10.91 -0.21
CA ASN A 156 -16.71 -11.57 0.59
C ASN A 156 -18.07 -11.37 -0.08
N ILE A 157 -18.66 -12.43 -0.62
CA ILE A 157 -19.95 -12.37 -1.30
C ILE A 157 -21.01 -12.27 -0.19
N ILE A 158 -21.51 -11.06 0.06
CA ILE A 158 -22.83 -10.91 0.64
C ILE A 158 -23.78 -11.21 -0.52
N ASP A 159 -24.25 -12.46 -0.60
CA ASP A 159 -25.30 -12.83 -1.53
C ASP A 159 -26.51 -11.92 -1.25
N LYS A 160 -26.73 -10.95 -2.13
CA LYS A 160 -28.02 -10.29 -2.28
C LYS A 160 -28.96 -11.21 -3.08
N THR A 161 -29.22 -12.38 -2.53
CA THR A 161 -30.42 -13.15 -2.84
C THR A 161 -31.28 -13.08 -1.60
N ASP A 162 -32.10 -12.03 -1.52
CA ASP A 162 -33.41 -11.99 -0.83
C ASP A 162 -33.90 -10.54 -0.81
N ALA A 163 -34.34 -10.07 -1.97
CA ALA A 163 -35.32 -8.99 -2.08
C ALA A 163 -36.29 -9.42 -3.18
N SER A 164 -37.22 -10.30 -2.80
CA SER A 164 -38.48 -10.52 -3.53
C SER A 164 -39.46 -9.43 -3.17
#